data_AF-A0A497QY46-F1
#
_entry.id   AF-A0A497QY46-F1
#
_cell.length_a   1.000
_cell.length_b   1.000
_cell.length_c   1.000
_cell.angle_alpha   90.00
_cell.angle_beta   90.00
_cell.angle_gamma   90.00
#
_symmetry.space_group_name_H-M   'P 1'
#
loop_
_entity.id
_entity.type
_entity.pdbx_description
1 polymer ?
#
loop_
_entity_poly.entity_id
_entity_poly.type
_entity_poly.pdbx_seq_one_letter_code
_entity_poly.pdbx_strand_id
1 'polypeptide(L)'
;MFSLPNEIIDALEKYIGKEVVLTGLAVRTKAGPAILLKDKQIVFVENLLEWPEKREGKQLMLKGILSKEKIIPDVVIEADGAISQGASGEQLILRDITFMKDCFQLEKQL
;
A
#
# COMPACT_ATOMS: atom_id res chain seq x y z
N MET A 1 -18.31 -2.91 -17.09
CA MET A 1 -17.56 -4.04 -16.51
C MET A 1 -16.10 -3.75 -16.80
N PHE A 2 -15.37 -3.13 -15.87
CA PHE A 2 -13.98 -2.73 -16.11
C PHE A 2 -13.07 -3.63 -15.28
N SER A 3 -12.56 -4.67 -15.94
CA SER A 3 -11.38 -5.42 -15.48
C SER A 3 -10.18 -4.66 -16.00
N LEU A 4 -9.36 -4.07 -15.12
CA LEU A 4 -8.11 -3.43 -15.55
C LEU A 4 -6.99 -4.48 -15.59
N PRO A 5 -6.36 -4.68 -16.76
CA PRO A 5 -5.28 -5.64 -16.93
C PRO A 5 -3.98 -5.13 -16.32
N ASN A 6 -3.10 -6.09 -16.01
CA ASN A 6 -1.70 -5.97 -15.61
C ASN A 6 -0.86 -4.91 -16.38
N GLU A 7 -0.97 -3.64 -16.03
CA GLU A 7 0.07 -2.63 -16.32
C GLU A 7 0.50 -2.06 -14.96
N ILE A 8 1.65 -2.50 -14.43
CA ILE A 8 3.02 -1.93 -14.54
C ILE A 8 3.22 -0.77 -13.56
N ILE A 9 4.43 -0.67 -13.01
CA ILE A 9 4.89 0.26 -11.97
C ILE A 9 4.67 1.75 -12.32
N ASP A 10 4.38 2.09 -13.58
CA ASP A 10 3.94 3.42 -14.07
C ASP A 10 2.41 3.64 -14.10
N ALA A 11 1.59 2.60 -13.87
CA ALA A 11 0.15 2.72 -13.97
C ALA A 11 -0.46 3.41 -12.76
N LEU A 12 0.04 3.12 -11.55
CA LEU A 12 -0.46 3.76 -10.33
C LEU A 12 -0.23 5.28 -10.35
N GLU A 13 0.87 5.74 -10.93
CA GLU A 13 1.15 7.17 -11.08
C GLU A 13 0.06 7.90 -11.88
N LYS A 14 -0.57 7.23 -12.86
CA LYS A 14 -1.68 7.80 -13.66
C LYS A 14 -2.97 7.97 -12.86
N TYR A 15 -3.04 7.35 -11.68
CA TYR A 15 -4.18 7.41 -10.77
C TYR A 15 -3.93 8.28 -9.53
N ILE A 16 -2.78 8.98 -9.47
CA ILE A 16 -2.55 9.98 -8.43
C ILE A 16 -3.64 11.05 -8.48
N GLY A 17 -4.20 11.38 -7.31
CA GLY A 17 -5.33 12.29 -7.13
C GLY A 17 -6.69 11.68 -7.50
N LYS A 18 -6.75 10.39 -7.87
CA LYS A 18 -8.00 9.70 -8.24
C LYS A 18 -8.37 8.67 -7.19
N GLU A 19 -9.68 8.41 -7.10
CA GLU A 19 -10.20 7.28 -6.34
C GLU A 19 -9.89 5.97 -7.07
N VAL A 20 -9.32 5.01 -6.36
CA VAL A 20 -8.93 3.68 -6.87
C VAL A 20 -9.42 2.59 -5.94
N VAL A 21 -9.49 1.36 -6.47
CA VAL A 21 -9.66 0.14 -5.68
C VAL A 21 -8.42 -0.71 -5.84
N LEU A 22 -7.73 -0.97 -4.72
CA LEU A 22 -6.52 -1.78 -4.69
C LEU A 22 -6.78 -3.08 -3.95
N THR A 23 -6.22 -4.17 -4.45
CA THR A 23 -6.21 -5.48 -3.78
C THR A 23 -4.78 -5.85 -3.44
N GLY A 24 -4.50 -6.12 -2.17
CA GLY A 24 -3.15 -6.43 -1.70
C GLY A 24 -3.14 -7.16 -0.37
N LEU A 25 -1.97 -7.66 0.01
CA LEU A 25 -1.73 -8.28 1.30
C LEU A 25 -1.52 -7.17 2.35
N ALA A 26 -2.30 -7.19 3.42
CA ALA A 26 -2.09 -6.28 4.55
C ALA A 26 -0.79 -6.64 5.29
N VAL A 27 0.16 -5.71 5.31
CA VAL A 27 1.47 -5.88 5.93
C VAL A 27 1.75 -4.73 6.90
N ARG A 28 2.53 -5.02 7.93
CA ARG A 28 3.09 -4.01 8.83
C ARG A 28 4.52 -3.69 8.37
N THR A 29 4.81 -2.40 8.20
CA THR A 29 6.16 -1.91 7.92
C THR A 29 6.66 -1.06 9.10
N LYS A 30 7.94 -0.67 9.08
CA LYS A 30 8.50 0.26 10.07
C LYS A 30 7.86 1.65 10.00
N ALA A 31 7.40 2.06 8.82
CA ALA A 31 6.76 3.36 8.60
C ALA A 31 5.23 3.31 8.78
N GLY A 32 4.66 2.14 9.10
CA GLY A 32 3.23 1.97 9.39
C GLY A 32 2.55 0.86 8.57
N PRO A 33 1.22 0.75 8.68
CA PRO A 33 0.41 -0.18 7.90
C PRO A 33 0.45 0.12 6.40
N ALA A 34 0.62 -0.93 5.60
CA ALA A 34 0.65 -0.83 4.16
C ALA A 34 0.06 -2.08 3.50
N ILE A 35 -0.39 -1.96 2.25
CA ILE A 35 -0.74 -3.12 1.44
C ILE A 35 0.42 -3.43 0.48
N LEU A 36 0.79 -4.70 0.41
CA LEU A 36 1.70 -5.25 -0.56
C LEU A 36 0.90 -5.73 -1.77
N LEU A 37 1.08 -5.07 -2.90
CA LEU A 37 0.47 -5.44 -4.16
C LEU A 37 1.18 -6.67 -4.77
N LYS A 38 0.53 -7.34 -5.75
CA LYS A 38 1.07 -8.58 -6.36
C LYS A 38 2.44 -8.39 -7.02
N ASP A 39 2.74 -7.19 -7.48
CA ASP A 39 4.01 -6.80 -8.11
C ASP A 39 5.06 -6.30 -7.10
N LYS A 40 4.83 -6.53 -5.81
CA LYS A 40 5.69 -6.13 -4.69
C LYS A 40 5.74 -4.61 -4.44
N GLN A 41 4.89 -3.82 -5.08
CA GLN A 41 4.73 -2.42 -4.71
C GLN A 41 4.06 -2.29 -3.33
N ILE A 42 4.51 -1.32 -2.54
CA ILE A 42 3.98 -1.02 -1.21
C ILE A 42 3.17 0.26 -1.31
N VAL A 43 1.93 0.22 -0.84
CA VAL A 43 1.05 1.39 -0.71
C VAL A 43 0.68 1.56 0.75
N PHE A 44 1.09 2.68 1.33
CA PHE A 44 0.79 3.01 2.73
C PHE A 44 -0.67 3.40 2.89
N VAL A 45 -1.25 3.10 4.05
CA VAL A 45 -2.62 3.51 4.36
C VAL A 45 -2.57 4.71 5.29
N GLU A 46 -3.11 5.85 4.85
CA GLU A 46 -3.15 7.06 5.66
C GLU A 46 -4.08 6.87 6.87
N ASN A 47 -3.75 7.55 7.98
CA ASN A 47 -4.55 7.61 9.21
C ASN A 47 -4.84 6.25 9.84
N LEU A 48 -4.08 5.23 9.48
CA LEU A 48 -4.14 3.91 10.08
C LEU A 48 -2.87 3.68 10.91
N LEU A 49 -3.01 3.60 12.23
CA LEU A 49 -1.88 3.31 13.12
C LEU A 49 -1.51 1.82 13.10
N GLU A 50 -2.52 0.96 13.01
CA GLU A 50 -2.37 -0.48 12.95
C GLU A 50 -3.50 -1.11 12.14
N TRP A 51 -3.26 -2.30 11.59
CA TRP A 51 -4.32 -3.07 10.97
C TRP A 51 -5.36 -3.48 12.03
N PRO A 52 -6.66 -3.24 11.80
CA PRO A 52 -7.69 -3.75 12.69
C PRO A 52 -7.54 -5.26 12.87
N GLU A 53 -7.79 -5.76 14.08
CA GLU A 53 -7.51 -7.14 14.45
C GLU A 53 -7.96 -8.15 13.39
N LYS A 54 -7.11 -9.16 13.15
CA LYS A 54 -7.31 -10.24 12.17
C LYS A 54 -7.26 -9.80 10.70
N ARG A 55 -6.83 -8.57 10.37
CA ARG A 55 -6.62 -8.16 8.97
C ARG A 55 -5.16 -8.24 8.52
N GLU A 56 -4.20 -8.06 9.43
CA GLU A 56 -2.78 -8.26 9.11
C GLU A 56 -2.52 -9.67 8.57
N GLY A 57 -1.71 -9.77 7.53
CA GLY A 57 -1.41 -11.03 6.83
C GLY A 57 -2.54 -11.55 5.95
N LYS A 58 -3.65 -10.81 5.79
CA LYS A 58 -4.75 -11.18 4.88
C LYS A 58 -4.77 -10.34 3.62
N GLN A 59 -5.33 -10.91 2.57
CA GLN A 59 -5.61 -10.20 1.34
C GLN A 59 -6.85 -9.31 1.55
N LEU A 60 -6.70 -8.01 1.32
CA LEU A 60 -7.74 -7.00 1.47
C LEU A 60 -8.01 -6.30 0.15
N MET A 61 -9.23 -5.78 0.00
CA MET A 61 -9.60 -4.86 -1.05
C MET A 61 -9.97 -3.52 -0.42
N LEU A 62 -9.22 -2.48 -0.76
CA LEU A 62 -9.38 -1.13 -0.22
C LEU A 62 -9.74 -0.17 -1.34
N LYS A 63 -10.74 0.66 -1.09
CA LYS A 63 -11.07 1.82 -1.93
C LYS A 63 -10.51 3.07 -1.26
N GLY A 64 -9.94 3.99 -2.02
CA GLY A 64 -9.45 5.27 -1.47
C GLY A 64 -8.83 6.16 -2.53
N ILE A 65 -8.35 7.33 -2.14
CA ILE A 65 -7.69 8.29 -3.04
C ILE A 65 -6.19 7.99 -3.04
N LEU A 66 -5.62 7.74 -4.22
CA LEU A 66 -4.20 7.48 -4.34
C LEU A 66 -3.40 8.79 -4.40
N SER A 67 -2.31 8.85 -3.65
CA SER A 67 -1.41 10.00 -3.57
C SER A 67 0.04 9.53 -3.52
N LYS A 68 0.98 10.44 -3.78
CA LYS A 68 2.42 10.18 -3.78
C LYS A 68 3.10 11.30 -3.02
N GLU A 69 3.72 10.97 -1.89
CA GLU A 69 4.27 11.96 -0.96
C GLU A 69 5.51 11.44 -0.24
N LYS A 70 6.34 12.37 0.22
CA LYS A 70 7.52 12.07 1.04
C LYS A 70 7.10 11.90 2.50
N ILE A 71 7.02 10.66 2.98
CA ILE A 71 6.68 10.34 4.39
C ILE A 71 7.81 9.65 5.16
N ILE A 72 8.74 9.00 4.45
CA ILE A 72 9.94 8.43 5.05
C ILE A 72 11.09 9.43 4.86
N PRO A 73 11.82 9.80 5.93
CA PRO A 73 12.99 10.66 5.81
C PRO A 73 13.99 10.13 4.78
N ASP A 74 14.74 11.02 4.15
CA ASP A 74 15.82 10.61 3.26
C ASP A 74 16.88 9.80 4.01
N VAL A 75 17.53 8.92 3.26
CA VAL A 75 18.70 8.19 3.77
C VAL A 75 19.81 9.22 4.01
N VAL A 76 20.36 9.19 5.22
CA VAL A 76 21.52 9.99 5.62
C VAL A 76 22.69 9.04 5.77
N ILE A 77 23.81 9.37 5.14
CA ILE A 77 25.07 8.67 5.27
C ILE A 77 26.03 9.60 6.01
N GLU A 78 26.46 9.21 7.19
CA GLU A 78 27.40 9.98 7.99
C GLU A 78 28.85 9.77 7.54
N ALA A 79 29.75 10.65 7.97
CA ALA A 79 31.15 10.64 7.57
C ALA A 79 31.92 9.38 8.03
N ASP A 80 31.42 8.70 9.05
CA ASP A 80 31.94 7.42 9.56
C ASP A 80 31.40 6.19 8.82
N GLY A 81 30.50 6.39 7.84
CA GLY A 81 29.86 5.33 7.07
C GLY A 81 28.57 4.78 7.68
N ALA A 82 28.04 5.35 8.77
CA ALA A 82 26.73 4.99 9.28
C ALA A 82 25.63 5.36 8.28
N ILE A 83 24.66 4.47 8.08
CA ILE A 83 23.54 4.65 7.13
C ILE A 83 22.22 4.65 7.91
N SER A 84 21.44 5.73 7.78
CA SER A 84 20.12 5.82 8.38
C SER A 84 19.10 4.92 7.66
N GLN A 85 18.03 4.52 8.35
CA GLN A 85 16.95 3.70 7.78
C GLN A 85 15.91 4.52 6.99
N GLY A 86 16.34 5.60 6.36
CA GLY A 86 15.50 6.40 5.48
C GLY A 86 15.10 5.66 4.20
N ALA A 87 14.33 6.32 3.35
CA ALA A 87 14.03 5.84 2.00
C ALA A 87 14.17 6.99 1.00
N SER A 88 14.74 6.70 -0.17
CA SER A 88 14.83 7.67 -1.26
C SER A 88 13.47 7.81 -1.97
N GLY A 89 13.20 9.02 -2.46
CA GLY A 89 11.98 9.31 -3.22
C GLY A 89 10.70 9.36 -2.37
N GLU A 90 9.57 9.46 -3.06
CA GLU A 90 8.23 9.55 -2.47
C GLU A 90 7.57 8.17 -2.39
N GLN A 91 6.62 8.02 -1.48
CA GLN A 91 5.88 6.79 -1.24
C GLN A 91 4.45 6.94 -1.75
N LEU A 92 3.86 5.83 -2.22
CA LEU A 92 2.45 5.78 -2.54
C LEU A 92 1.61 5.66 -1.27
N ILE A 93 0.58 6.49 -1.17
CA ILE A 93 -0.30 6.56 -0.01
C ILE A 93 -1.75 6.48 -0.49
N LEU A 94 -2.53 5.62 0.15
CA LEU A 94 -3.97 5.51 -0.04
C LEU A 94 -4.68 6.24 1.10
N ARG A 95 -5.39 7.30 0.74
CA ARG A 95 -6.11 8.22 1.64
C ARG A 95 -7.60 7.89 1.65
N ASP A 96 -8.29 8.35 2.68
CA ASP A 96 -9.76 8.24 2.82
C ASP A 96 -10.29 6.81 2.58
N ILE A 97 -9.63 5.83 3.19
CA ILE A 97 -9.88 4.43 2.85
C ILE A 97 -11.24 3.93 3.31
N THR A 98 -11.85 3.10 2.46
CA THR A 98 -13.00 2.27 2.80
C THR A 98 -12.68 0.81 2.52
N PHE A 99 -12.95 -0.05 3.50
CA PHE A 99 -12.82 -1.49 3.33
C PHE A 99 -13.98 -2.01 2.48
N MET A 100 -13.66 -2.63 1.34
CA MET A 100 -14.64 -3.37 0.55
C MET A 100 -14.88 -4.72 1.24
N LYS A 101 -16.14 -5.17 1.33
CA LYS A 101 -16.49 -6.45 1.98
C LYS A 101 -15.71 -7.61 1.36
N ASP A 102 -15.30 -8.52 2.23
CA ASP A 102 -14.35 -9.61 2.00
C ASP A 102 -14.50 -10.32 0.65
N CYS A 103 -13.39 -10.43 -0.10
CA CYS A 103 -13.29 -11.34 -1.25
C CYS A 103 -13.13 -12.81 -0.82
N PHE A 104 -13.28 -13.12 0.48
CA PHE A 104 -13.11 -14.46 1.05
C PHE A 104 -14.44 -15.22 1.16
N GLN A 105 -14.98 -15.64 0.03
CA GLN A 105 -15.84 -16.83 -0.04
C GLN A 105 -15.73 -17.43 -1.43
N LEU A 106 -14.68 -18.21 -1.74
CA LEU A 106 -14.73 -19.10 -2.91
C LEU A 106 -13.79 -20.32 -2.86
N GLU A 107 -13.19 -20.66 -1.71
CA GLU A 107 -12.39 -21.90 -1.61
C GLU A 107 -12.74 -22.68 -0.34
N LYS A 108 -13.92 -23.31 -0.34
CA LYS A 108 -14.21 -24.52 0.46
C LYS A 108 -15.53 -25.17 0.02
N GLN A 109 -15.52 -25.75 -1.17
CA GLN A 109 -16.41 -26.86 -1.53
C GLN A 109 -15.62 -27.82 -2.42
N LEU A 110 -14.85 -28.71 -1.80
CA LEU A 110 -14.51 -30.05 -2.30
C LEU A 110 -14.40 -30.97 -1.10
#